data_AF-A5N971-F1
#
_entry.id   AF-A5N971-F1
#
_cell.length_a   1.000
_cell.length_b   1.000
_cell.length_c   1.000
_cell.angle_alpha   90.00
_cell.angle_beta   90.00
_cell.angle_gamma   90.00
#
_symmetry.space_group_name_H-M   'P 1'
#
loop_
_entity.id
_entity.type
_entity.pdbx_description
1 polymer ?
#
loop_
_entity_poly.entity_id
_entity_poly.type
_entity_poly.pdbx_seq_one_letter_code
_entity_poly.pdbx_strand_id
1 'polypeptide(L)'
;MKSISHSFKTTLFNKIILLSTTDDNEGIVDVGVVDQTITQTSSEVSVMVSKVIELLNSILHVTLTDTQKKSYEDSITEAFTNLSTQSEDAWIFWQHEEAHKTTYQYNIFFAIQNFETGSVMLALPMSLTINVNLEKEKVLWITIKDKQSYEVNVQSIEVVEALK
;
A
#
# COMPACT_ATOMS: atom_id res chain seq x y z
N MET A 1 -1.32 -18.42 -24.00
CA MET A 1 -0.63 -17.57 -23.01
C MET A 1 -1.49 -17.54 -21.76
N LYS A 2 -1.08 -18.26 -20.70
CA LYS A 2 -1.83 -18.35 -19.44
C LYS A 2 -1.34 -17.26 -18.50
N SER A 3 -2.32 -16.55 -17.94
CA SER A 3 -2.24 -15.48 -16.93
C SER A 3 -1.15 -15.69 -15.88
N ILE A 4 -0.08 -14.89 -15.97
CA ILE A 4 1.00 -14.81 -14.95
C ILE A 4 0.66 -13.71 -13.92
N SER A 5 -0.20 -12.74 -14.28
CA SER A 5 -0.56 -11.59 -13.43
C SER A 5 -1.37 -11.96 -12.19
N HIS A 6 -2.25 -12.97 -12.27
CA HIS A 6 -3.06 -13.38 -11.11
C HIS A 6 -2.26 -14.15 -10.05
N SER A 7 -1.15 -14.79 -10.44
CA SER A 7 -0.35 -15.61 -9.54
C SER A 7 0.55 -14.78 -8.61
N PHE A 8 0.98 -13.58 -9.00
CA PHE A 8 1.87 -12.74 -8.18
C PHE A 8 1.11 -12.02 -7.06
N LYS A 9 -0.12 -11.53 -7.32
CA LYS A 9 -0.96 -10.80 -6.36
C LYS A 9 -1.21 -11.56 -5.07
N THR A 10 -1.46 -12.87 -5.17
CA THR A 10 -1.73 -13.72 -4.01
C THR A 10 -0.44 -14.19 -3.31
N THR A 11 0.72 -14.16 -3.97
CA THR A 11 1.91 -14.84 -3.45
C THR A 11 2.67 -14.03 -2.41
N LEU A 12 2.81 -12.71 -2.56
CA LEU A 12 3.57 -11.91 -1.59
C LEU A 12 2.83 -11.79 -0.25
N PHE A 13 1.54 -11.46 -0.31
CA PHE A 13 0.68 -11.32 0.87
C PHE A 13 0.52 -12.64 1.62
N ASN A 14 0.23 -13.74 0.90
CA ASN A 14 0.15 -15.06 1.53
C ASN A 14 1.49 -15.52 2.10
N LYS A 15 2.62 -15.11 1.49
CA LYS A 15 3.94 -15.43 2.02
C LYS A 15 4.25 -14.64 3.28
N ILE A 16 3.79 -13.39 3.41
CA ILE A 16 3.94 -12.62 4.65
C ILE A 16 3.13 -13.28 5.77
N ILE A 17 1.87 -13.62 5.52
CA ILE A 17 1.03 -14.39 6.48
C ILE A 17 1.69 -15.73 6.84
N LEU A 18 2.30 -16.42 5.88
CA LEU A 18 2.99 -17.68 6.16
C LEU A 18 4.23 -17.48 7.07
N LEU A 19 4.99 -16.39 6.88
CA LEU A 19 6.20 -16.09 7.66
C LEU A 19 5.90 -15.62 9.08
N SER A 20 4.78 -14.93 9.31
CA SER A 20 4.33 -14.55 10.65
C SER A 20 3.75 -15.73 11.44
N THR A 21 3.29 -16.77 10.76
CA THR A 21 2.63 -17.95 11.37
C THR A 21 3.54 -19.17 11.54
N THR A 22 4.81 -19.13 11.12
CA THR A 22 5.75 -20.24 11.36
C THR A 22 6.23 -20.27 12.81
N ASP A 23 6.09 -21.42 13.47
CA ASP A 23 6.38 -21.69 14.90
C ASP A 23 7.80 -21.32 15.39
N ASP A 24 8.76 -21.06 14.49
CA ASP A 24 10.14 -20.69 14.84
C ASP A 24 10.33 -19.18 15.16
N ASN A 25 9.30 -18.35 14.98
CA ASN A 25 9.35 -16.91 15.26
C ASN A 25 8.65 -16.57 16.59
N GLU A 26 9.22 -16.97 17.73
CA GLU A 26 8.67 -16.77 19.09
C GLU A 26 8.43 -15.29 19.51
N GLY A 27 8.69 -14.32 18.62
CA GLY A 27 8.51 -12.89 18.87
C GLY A 27 7.64 -12.16 17.85
N ILE A 28 7.07 -12.85 16.85
CA ILE A 28 6.25 -12.24 15.80
C ILE A 28 4.77 -12.56 16.02
N VAL A 29 3.93 -11.52 16.13
CA VAL A 29 2.46 -11.68 16.26
C VAL A 29 1.77 -10.89 15.15
N ASP A 30 0.82 -11.53 14.47
CA ASP A 30 -0.12 -10.86 13.56
C ASP A 30 -1.20 -10.14 14.36
N VAL A 31 -1.29 -8.83 14.16
CA VAL A 31 -2.17 -7.95 14.95
C VAL A 31 -3.34 -7.42 14.11
N GLY A 32 -3.17 -7.29 12.79
CA GLY A 32 -4.23 -6.85 11.88
C GLY A 32 -3.97 -7.26 10.43
N VAL A 33 -5.04 -7.54 9.68
CA VAL A 33 -4.98 -7.91 8.24
C VAL A 33 -6.03 -7.12 7.48
N VAL A 34 -5.65 -6.56 6.34
CA VAL A 34 -6.53 -5.89 5.38
C VAL A 34 -6.36 -6.54 4.01
N ASP A 35 -7.48 -6.91 3.40
CA ASP A 35 -7.62 -7.14 1.96
C ASP A 35 -8.96 -6.52 1.55
N GLN A 36 -8.92 -5.26 1.12
CA GLN A 36 -10.13 -4.49 0.83
C GLN A 36 -9.96 -3.65 -0.42
N THR A 37 -10.99 -3.66 -1.26
CA THR A 37 -11.08 -2.78 -2.42
C THR A 37 -11.84 -1.50 -2.09
N ILE A 38 -11.19 -0.37 -2.35
CA ILE A 38 -11.75 0.98 -2.24
C ILE A 38 -11.98 1.51 -3.64
N THR A 39 -13.14 2.13 -3.87
CA THR A 39 -13.45 2.77 -5.14
C THR A 39 -13.76 4.25 -4.98
N GLN A 40 -13.54 4.99 -6.05
CA GLN A 40 -14.07 6.34 -6.21
C GLN A 40 -14.38 6.63 -7.68
N THR A 41 -15.31 7.56 -7.89
CA THR A 41 -15.71 8.00 -9.22
C THR A 41 -15.52 9.51 -9.34
N SER A 42 -14.82 9.94 -10.39
CA SER A 42 -14.66 11.34 -10.79
C SER A 42 -14.36 12.32 -9.63
N SER A 43 -13.48 11.92 -8.72
CA SER A 43 -13.11 12.68 -7.52
C SER A 43 -11.63 13.02 -7.54
N GLU A 44 -11.22 14.01 -6.76
CA GLU A 44 -9.80 14.37 -6.64
C GLU A 44 -8.97 13.17 -6.15
N VAL A 45 -7.73 13.04 -6.63
CA VAL A 45 -6.81 11.98 -6.19
C VAL A 45 -6.56 12.04 -4.68
N SER A 46 -6.55 13.25 -4.10
CA SER A 46 -6.50 13.49 -2.65
C SER A 46 -7.57 12.70 -1.88
N VAL A 47 -8.76 12.54 -2.45
CA VAL A 47 -9.86 11.79 -1.82
C VAL A 47 -9.54 10.29 -1.77
N MET A 48 -8.90 9.73 -2.80
CA MET A 48 -8.50 8.32 -2.79
C MET A 48 -7.39 8.11 -1.77
N VAL A 49 -6.40 9.01 -1.74
CA VAL A 49 -5.30 9.00 -0.76
C VAL A 49 -5.86 8.99 0.67
N SER A 50 -6.79 9.89 0.99
CA SER A 50 -7.44 9.93 2.31
C SER A 50 -8.18 8.63 2.64
N LYS A 51 -8.91 8.04 1.70
CA LYS A 51 -9.60 6.75 1.93
C LYS A 51 -8.64 5.60 2.23
N VAL A 52 -7.50 5.55 1.54
CA VAL A 52 -6.45 4.53 1.81
C VAL A 52 -5.85 4.75 3.20
N ILE A 53 -5.54 6.00 3.56
CA ILE A 53 -5.05 6.36 4.90
C ILE A 53 -6.07 5.98 5.98
N GLU A 54 -7.35 6.30 5.78
CA GLU A 54 -8.43 5.95 6.72
C GLU A 54 -8.56 4.44 6.90
N LEU A 55 -8.52 3.66 5.82
CA LEU A 55 -8.54 2.20 5.89
C LEU A 55 -7.35 1.66 6.69
N LEU A 56 -6.14 2.11 6.39
CA LEU A 56 -4.95 1.61 7.07
C LEU A 56 -4.90 2.07 8.54
N ASN A 57 -5.36 3.28 8.87
CA ASN A 57 -5.50 3.72 10.26
C ASN A 57 -6.52 2.89 11.04
N SER A 58 -7.48 2.24 10.36
CA SER A 58 -8.46 1.36 11.03
C SER A 58 -7.86 0.04 11.54
N ILE A 59 -6.69 -0.35 11.02
CA ILE A 59 -5.96 -1.54 11.46
C ILE A 59 -4.65 -1.25 12.19
N LEU A 60 -4.21 0.01 12.20
CA LEU A 60 -3.01 0.41 12.92
C LEU A 60 -3.37 0.59 14.40
N HIS A 61 -2.85 -0.28 15.27
CA HIS A 61 -3.15 -0.25 16.69
C HIS A 61 -2.25 0.69 17.50
N VAL A 62 -1.45 1.52 16.82
CA VAL A 62 -0.50 2.46 17.45
C VAL A 62 -0.76 3.90 17.01
N THR A 63 -0.52 4.83 17.92
CA THR A 63 -0.56 6.25 17.59
C THR A 63 0.77 6.68 16.97
N LEU A 64 0.72 7.23 15.76
CA LEU A 64 1.89 7.82 15.10
C LEU A 64 2.22 9.19 15.69
N THR A 65 3.50 9.51 15.82
CA THR A 65 3.93 10.91 16.06
C THR A 65 3.65 11.78 14.84
N ASP A 66 3.61 13.10 14.99
CA ASP A 66 3.34 14.02 13.86
C ASP A 66 4.30 13.81 12.68
N THR A 67 5.59 13.58 12.96
CA THR A 67 6.60 13.29 11.93
C THR A 67 6.36 11.96 11.23
N GLN A 68 5.97 10.93 11.98
CA GLN A 68 5.65 9.61 11.42
C GLN A 68 4.37 9.68 10.58
N LYS A 69 3.33 10.34 11.09
CA LYS A 69 2.08 10.57 10.37
C LYS A 69 2.32 11.29 9.05
N LYS A 70 3.14 12.35 9.05
CA LYS A 70 3.50 13.04 7.81
C LYS A 70 4.22 12.13 6.82
N SER A 71 5.24 11.39 7.27
CA SER A 71 6.00 10.47 6.40
C SER A 71 5.10 9.39 5.80
N TYR A 72 4.15 8.91 6.59
CA TYR A 72 3.15 7.94 6.20
C TYR A 72 2.17 8.49 5.15
N GLU A 73 1.62 9.69 5.37
CA GLU A 73 0.75 10.39 4.41
C GLU A 73 1.48 10.71 3.09
N ASP A 74 2.73 11.17 3.18
CA ASP A 74 3.56 11.48 2.01
C ASP A 74 3.83 10.20 1.19
N SER A 75 4.21 9.10 1.84
CA SER A 75 4.49 7.81 1.17
C SER A 75 3.26 7.25 0.45
N ILE A 76 2.08 7.34 1.07
CA ILE A 76 0.83 6.91 0.42
C ILE A 76 0.48 7.85 -0.74
N THR A 77 0.74 9.16 -0.61
CA THR A 77 0.50 10.13 -1.69
C THR A 77 1.40 9.87 -2.90
N GLU A 78 2.66 9.49 -2.68
CA GLU A 78 3.63 9.13 -3.73
C GLU A 78 3.26 7.85 -4.48
N ALA A 79 2.45 6.97 -3.89
CA ALA A 79 1.90 5.81 -4.61
C ALA A 79 0.91 6.22 -5.72
N PHE A 80 0.36 7.44 -5.68
CA PHE A 80 -0.57 7.95 -6.67
C PHE A 80 0.00 9.07 -7.53
N THR A 81 1.05 9.75 -7.08
CA THR A 81 1.58 10.98 -7.70
C THR A 81 3.08 10.90 -7.87
N ASN A 82 3.69 11.82 -8.62
CA ASN A 82 5.14 11.81 -8.89
C ASN A 82 5.63 10.48 -9.49
N LEU A 83 4.76 9.78 -10.24
CA LEU A 83 5.06 8.45 -10.76
C LEU A 83 6.06 8.50 -11.93
N SER A 84 6.20 9.64 -12.60
CA SER A 84 7.22 9.86 -13.64
C SER A 84 8.64 9.66 -13.12
N THR A 85 8.94 10.13 -11.91
CA THR A 85 10.26 9.99 -11.29
C THR A 85 10.51 8.61 -10.70
N GLN A 86 9.47 7.78 -10.59
CA GLN A 86 9.51 6.49 -9.91
C GLN A 86 9.26 5.31 -10.86
N SER A 87 8.97 5.58 -12.14
CA SER A 87 8.38 4.59 -13.06
C SER A 87 9.23 3.33 -13.31
N GLU A 88 10.51 3.38 -12.98
CA GLU A 88 11.49 2.29 -13.10
C GLU A 88 11.95 1.72 -11.75
N ASP A 89 11.41 2.24 -10.63
CA ASP A 89 11.81 1.79 -9.29
C ASP A 89 11.27 0.40 -8.97
N ALA A 90 12.01 -0.32 -8.12
CA ALA A 90 11.73 -1.72 -7.81
C ALA A 90 10.43 -1.96 -7.00
N TRP A 91 9.78 -0.91 -6.50
CA TRP A 91 8.55 -1.01 -5.71
C TRP A 91 7.28 -0.78 -6.53
N ILE A 92 7.39 -0.33 -7.79
CA ILE A 92 6.26 -0.15 -8.70
C ILE A 92 6.30 -1.17 -9.86
N PHE A 93 5.16 -1.78 -10.15
CA PHE A 93 5.04 -2.81 -11.18
C PHE A 93 3.85 -2.50 -12.08
N TRP A 94 4.12 -2.08 -13.32
CA TRP A 94 3.10 -1.86 -14.34
C TRP A 94 2.54 -3.21 -14.83
N GLN A 95 1.22 -3.41 -14.73
CA GLN A 95 0.57 -4.68 -15.05
C GLN A 95 -0.18 -4.64 -16.39
N HIS A 96 -1.01 -3.61 -16.58
CA HIS A 96 -1.80 -3.46 -17.80
C HIS A 96 -1.88 -2.00 -18.21
N GLU A 97 -1.65 -1.75 -19.50
CA GLU A 97 -1.57 -0.43 -20.10
C GLU A 97 -2.46 -0.44 -21.35
N GLU A 98 -3.69 0.05 -21.20
CA GLU A 98 -4.65 0.25 -22.29
C GLU A 98 -4.82 1.74 -22.58
N ALA A 99 -5.42 2.06 -23.73
CA ALA A 99 -5.68 3.45 -24.14
C ALA A 99 -6.48 4.27 -23.11
N HIS A 100 -7.26 3.63 -22.25
CA HIS A 100 -8.13 4.30 -21.27
C HIS A 100 -8.03 3.73 -19.86
N LYS A 101 -7.04 2.86 -19.61
CA LYS A 101 -6.90 2.18 -18.32
C LYS A 101 -5.43 1.86 -18.05
N THR A 102 -5.00 2.19 -16.85
CA THR A 102 -3.69 1.79 -16.34
C THR A 102 -3.87 1.02 -15.05
N THR A 103 -3.22 -0.14 -14.96
CA THR A 103 -3.15 -0.95 -13.76
C THR A 103 -1.69 -1.10 -13.34
N TYR A 104 -1.39 -0.77 -12.10
CA TYR A 104 -0.08 -0.97 -11.51
C TYR A 104 -0.18 -1.43 -10.07
N GLN A 105 0.87 -2.07 -9.59
CA GLN A 105 1.05 -2.43 -8.19
C GLN A 105 2.12 -1.53 -7.58
N TYR A 106 1.89 -1.04 -6.38
CA TYR A 106 2.83 -0.20 -5.63
C TYR A 106 3.00 -0.80 -4.22
N ASN A 107 4.22 -1.17 -3.86
CA ASN A 107 4.53 -1.81 -2.59
C ASN A 107 5.21 -0.84 -1.63
N ILE A 108 4.76 -0.79 -0.38
CA ILE A 108 5.34 0.06 0.67
C ILE A 108 5.60 -0.80 1.90
N PHE A 109 6.63 -0.47 2.66
CA PHE A 109 6.92 -1.10 3.94
C PHE A 109 7.13 -0.03 5.00
N PHE A 110 6.29 0.00 6.02
CA PHE A 110 6.50 0.86 7.18
C PHE A 110 7.08 0.06 8.34
N ALA A 111 8.11 0.63 8.98
CA ALA A 111 8.62 0.17 10.27
C ALA A 111 8.42 1.31 11.28
N ILE A 112 7.65 1.04 12.34
CA ILE A 112 7.26 2.02 13.34
C ILE A 112 7.81 1.55 14.69
N GLN A 113 8.62 2.41 15.29
CA GLN A 113 9.10 2.27 16.66
C GLN A 113 8.98 3.64 17.33
N ASN A 114 8.17 3.74 18.38
CA ASN A 114 7.98 4.96 19.15
C ASN A 114 7.58 4.61 20.60
N PHE A 115 7.16 5.62 21.37
CA PHE A 115 6.75 5.41 22.75
C PHE A 115 5.58 4.43 22.89
N GLU A 116 4.61 4.44 21.97
CA GLU A 116 3.43 3.57 21.99
C GLU A 116 3.80 2.11 21.69
N THR A 117 4.81 1.87 20.85
CA THR A 117 5.26 0.50 20.55
C THR A 117 6.13 -0.09 21.67
N GLY A 118 6.62 0.73 22.61
CA GLY A 118 7.37 0.27 23.77
C GLY A 118 8.56 -0.64 23.42
N SER A 119 8.47 -1.91 23.81
CA SER A 119 9.51 -2.93 23.62
C SER A 119 9.42 -3.68 22.29
N VAL A 120 8.49 -3.29 21.42
CA VAL A 120 8.30 -3.92 20.10
C VAL A 120 8.51 -2.91 18.97
N MET A 121 8.81 -3.43 17.79
CA MET A 121 8.71 -2.75 16.51
C MET A 121 7.44 -3.23 15.81
N LEU A 122 6.69 -2.29 15.23
CA LEU A 122 5.59 -2.61 14.36
C LEU A 122 6.06 -2.54 12.91
N ALA A 123 5.76 -3.57 12.13
CA ALA A 123 5.98 -3.64 10.70
C ALA A 123 4.63 -3.69 9.98
N LEU A 124 4.48 -2.88 8.93
CA LEU A 124 3.29 -2.82 8.09
C LEU A 124 3.69 -2.91 6.61
N PRO A 125 4.02 -4.11 6.10
CA PRO A 125 4.10 -4.35 4.66
C PRO A 125 2.73 -4.17 4.01
N MET A 126 2.69 -3.40 2.92
CA MET A 126 1.48 -3.19 2.14
C MET A 126 1.72 -3.25 0.64
N SER A 127 0.69 -3.66 -0.08
CA SER A 127 0.61 -3.68 -1.53
C SER A 127 -0.68 -3.00 -1.98
N LEU A 128 -0.55 -2.00 -2.84
CA LEU A 128 -1.65 -1.32 -3.49
C LEU A 128 -1.75 -1.79 -4.94
N THR A 129 -2.80 -2.52 -5.28
CA THR A 129 -3.15 -2.75 -6.68
C THR A 129 -4.07 -1.62 -7.14
N ILE A 130 -3.53 -0.70 -7.93
CA ILE A 130 -4.22 0.52 -8.37
C ILE A 130 -4.68 0.34 -9.81
N ASN A 131 -5.98 0.51 -10.04
CA ASN A 131 -6.59 0.64 -11.36
C ASN A 131 -7.13 2.06 -11.51
N VAL A 132 -6.74 2.72 -12.60
CA VAL A 132 -7.20 4.07 -12.93
C VAL A 132 -7.66 4.13 -14.37
N ASN A 133 -8.79 4.79 -14.61
CA ASN A 133 -9.34 5.00 -15.96
C ASN A 133 -8.62 6.13 -16.70
N LEU A 134 -7.30 5.98 -16.85
CA LEU A 134 -6.41 6.95 -17.46
C LEU A 134 -5.24 6.22 -18.12
N GLU A 135 -4.79 6.69 -19.28
CA GLU A 135 -3.60 6.15 -19.97
C GLU A 135 -2.32 6.45 -19.19
N LYS A 136 -1.33 5.56 -19.27
CA LYS A 136 -0.11 5.62 -18.45
C LYS A 136 0.62 6.95 -18.55
N GLU A 137 0.79 7.47 -19.76
CA GLU A 137 1.49 8.74 -19.98
C GLU A 137 0.86 9.90 -19.18
N LYS A 138 -0.45 9.89 -18.97
CA LYS A 138 -1.12 10.88 -18.12
C LYS A 138 -1.05 10.52 -16.63
N VAL A 139 -1.08 9.23 -16.29
CA VAL A 139 -0.90 8.74 -14.90
C VAL A 139 0.45 9.16 -14.33
N LEU A 140 1.52 9.13 -15.13
CA LEU A 140 2.87 9.50 -14.71
C LEU A 140 2.99 10.93 -14.14
N TRP A 141 2.11 11.84 -14.58
CA TRP A 141 2.15 13.26 -14.22
C TRP A 141 0.96 13.72 -13.40
N ILE A 142 0.18 12.77 -12.85
CA ILE A 142 -1.01 13.10 -12.08
C ILE A 142 -0.65 13.75 -10.74
N THR A 143 -1.49 14.69 -10.33
CA THR A 143 -1.38 15.43 -9.07
C THR A 143 -2.56 15.13 -8.15
N ILE A 144 -2.42 15.45 -6.87
CA ILE A 144 -3.49 15.26 -5.87
C ILE A 144 -4.80 16.01 -6.21
N LYS A 145 -4.75 17.03 -7.07
CA LYS A 145 -5.91 17.87 -7.46
C LYS A 145 -6.64 17.34 -8.69
N ASP A 146 -6.03 16.42 -9.43
CA ASP A 146 -6.65 15.87 -10.63
C ASP A 146 -7.82 14.96 -10.26
N LYS A 147 -8.86 14.98 -11.10
CA LYS A 147 -10.07 14.17 -10.87
C LYS A 147 -10.01 12.90 -11.68
N GLN A 148 -10.08 11.76 -11.01
CA GLN A 148 -10.07 10.45 -11.64
C GLN A 148 -11.00 9.47 -10.95
N SER A 149 -11.33 8.40 -11.67
CA SER A 149 -12.00 7.23 -11.12
C SER A 149 -10.96 6.14 -10.86
N TYR A 150 -10.95 5.66 -9.62
CA TYR A 150 -9.98 4.66 -9.15
C TYR A 150 -10.71 3.46 -8.56
N GLU A 151 -10.10 2.31 -8.73
CA GLU A 151 -10.34 1.09 -7.95
C GLU A 151 -8.99 0.62 -7.40
N VAL A 152 -8.86 0.65 -6.08
CA VAL A 152 -7.63 0.31 -5.37
C VAL A 152 -7.90 -0.87 -4.46
N ASN A 153 -7.27 -2.00 -4.72
CA ASN A 153 -7.22 -3.09 -3.76
C ASN A 153 -6.00 -2.88 -2.84
N VAL A 154 -6.28 -2.76 -1.54
CA VAL A 154 -5.29 -2.56 -0.48
C VAL A 154 -5.12 -3.90 0.21
N GLN A 155 -3.89 -4.40 0.22
CA GLN A 155 -3.50 -5.58 0.98
C GLN A 155 -2.41 -5.19 1.96
N SER A 156 -2.64 -5.39 3.25
CA SER A 156 -1.70 -5.01 4.32
C SER A 156 -1.82 -5.94 5.52
N ILE A 157 -0.72 -6.13 6.23
CA ILE A 157 -0.69 -6.90 7.48
C ILE A 157 0.17 -6.17 8.50
N GLU A 158 -0.38 -5.98 9.68
CA GLU A 158 0.32 -5.42 10.83
C GLU A 158 0.94 -6.56 11.62
N VAL A 159 2.26 -6.48 11.77
CA VAL A 159 3.08 -7.45 12.45
C VAL A 159 3.86 -6.74 13.55
N VAL A 160 3.97 -7.33 14.73
CA VAL A 160 4.84 -6.82 15.80
C VAL A 160 5.99 -7.78 16.06
N GLU A 161 7.20 -7.25 16.22
CA GLU A 161 8.40 -8.00 16.58
C GLU A 161 9.02 -7.42 17.85
N ALA A 162 9.39 -8.27 18.80
CA ALA A 162 10.14 -7.85 19.98
C ALA A 162 11.51 -7.25 19.61
N LEU A 163 11.87 -6.13 20.22
CA LEU A 163 13.18 -5.51 20.04
C LEU A 163 14.26 -6.42 20.68
N LYS A 164 15.39 -6.57 19.97
CA LYS A 164 16.57 -7.32 20.43
C LYS A 164 17.59 -6.41 21.10
#